data_AF-A0A2V9KT27-F1
#
_entry.id   AF-A0A2V9KT27-F1
#
_cell.length_a   1.000
_cell.length_b   1.000
_cell.length_c   1.000
_cell.angle_alpha   90.00
_cell.angle_beta   90.00
_cell.angle_gamma   90.00
#
_symmetry.space_group_name_H-M   'P 1'
#
loop_
_entity.id
_entity.type
_entity.pdbx_description
1 polymer ?
#
loop_
_entity_poly.entity_id
_entity_poly.type
_entity_poly.pdbx_seq_one_letter_code
_entity_poly.pdbx_strand_id
1 'polypeptide(L)'
;MKTAASKKIIVVGVTGASGAVFARRTLQMLEADSRVGKVHLVISGSGLKVLREELGLDVSKSAGIPSRVAGGRAAKTVYQL
;
A
#
# COMPACT_ATOMS: atom_id res chain seq x y z
N MET A 1 21.07 -20.55 19.83
CA MET A 1 20.33 -19.29 19.67
C MET A 1 19.85 -19.17 18.24
N LYS A 2 18.54 -19.14 17.97
CA LYS A 2 18.02 -18.81 16.62
C LYS A 2 18.08 -17.30 16.45
N THR A 3 18.89 -16.80 15.52
CA THR A 3 18.89 -15.40 15.11
C THR A 3 17.46 -15.03 14.70
N ALA A 4 16.89 -13.99 15.29
CA ALA A 4 15.57 -13.51 14.87
C ALA A 4 15.63 -13.22 13.35
N ALA A 5 14.77 -13.86 12.57
CA ALA A 5 14.74 -13.65 11.13
C ALA A 5 14.47 -12.17 10.84
N SER A 6 15.31 -11.54 10.03
CA SER A 6 15.14 -10.14 9.63
C SER A 6 13.77 -9.93 8.98
N LYS A 7 13.07 -8.85 9.36
CA LYS A 7 11.76 -8.52 8.79
C LYS A 7 11.89 -8.19 7.30
N LYS A 8 10.90 -8.62 6.51
CA LYS A 8 10.86 -8.40 5.06
C LYS A 8 10.53 -6.94 4.73
N ILE A 9 11.18 -6.43 3.69
CA ILE A 9 10.84 -5.17 3.02
C ILE A 9 10.22 -5.55 1.69
N ILE A 10 9.05 -4.99 1.38
CA ILE A 10 8.29 -5.31 0.17
C ILE A 10 8.02 -4.03 -0.61
N VAL A 11 8.19 -4.09 -1.93
CA VAL A 11 7.78 -3.01 -2.84
C VAL A 11 6.47 -3.43 -3.50
N VAL A 12 5.47 -2.56 -3.45
CA VAL A 12 4.16 -2.76 -4.08
C VAL A 12 3.97 -1.70 -5.14
N GLY A 13 3.93 -2.11 -6.39
CA GLY A 13 3.55 -1.27 -7.53
C GLY A 13 2.05 -1.41 -7.82
N VAL A 14 1.34 -0.29 -7.89
CA VAL A 14 -0.07 -0.22 -8.30
C VAL A 14 -0.17 0.52 -9.63
N THR A 15 -0.74 -0.13 -10.63
CA THR A 15 -0.92 0.42 -11.99
C THR A 15 -2.40 0.72 -12.26
N GLY A 16 -2.71 1.22 -13.47
CA GLY A 16 -4.07 1.57 -13.88
C GLY A 16 -4.91 0.41 -14.42
N ALA A 17 -4.66 -0.83 -13.99
CA ALA A 17 -5.56 -1.93 -14.24
C ALA A 17 -6.74 -1.87 -13.26
N SER A 18 -7.93 -2.31 -13.68
CA SER A 18 -9.08 -2.45 -12.78
C SER A 18 -8.76 -3.41 -11.61
N GLY A 19 -9.40 -3.19 -10.46
CA GLY A 19 -9.21 -4.01 -9.27
C GLY A 19 -8.47 -3.30 -8.14
N ALA A 20 -8.75 -2.03 -7.91
CA ALA A 20 -8.25 -1.23 -6.79
C ALA A 20 -8.42 -1.92 -5.42
N VAL A 21 -9.47 -2.74 -5.27
CA VAL A 21 -9.72 -3.53 -4.08
C VAL A 21 -8.57 -4.49 -3.75
N PHE A 22 -7.86 -5.02 -4.76
CA PHE A 22 -6.71 -5.89 -4.55
C PHE A 22 -5.51 -5.13 -4.00
N ALA A 23 -5.26 -3.90 -4.45
CA ALA A 23 -4.22 -3.05 -3.88
C ALA A 23 -4.52 -2.73 -2.41
N ARG A 24 -5.78 -2.37 -2.09
CA ARG A 24 -6.24 -2.19 -0.70
C ARG A 24 -6.00 -3.44 0.13
N ARG A 25 -6.49 -4.59 -0.32
CA ARG A 25 -6.41 -5.84 0.44
C ARG A 25 -4.97 -6.30 0.63
N THR A 26 -4.13 -6.12 -0.39
CA THR A 26 -2.69 -6.40 -0.32
C THR A 26 -2.04 -5.57 0.77
N LEU A 27 -2.26 -4.25 0.80
CA LEU A 27 -1.70 -3.39 1.86
C LEU A 27 -2.20 -3.80 3.25
N GLN A 28 -3.49 -4.10 3.41
CA GLN A 28 -4.02 -4.58 4.68
C GLN A 28 -3.34 -5.87 5.16
N MET A 29 -3.11 -6.83 4.25
CA MET A 29 -2.44 -8.09 4.59
C MET A 29 -0.98 -7.86 4.96
N LEU A 30 -0.26 -7.01 4.24
CA LEU A 30 1.14 -6.67 4.54
C LEU A 30 1.28 -5.88 5.85
N GLU A 31 0.34 -4.98 6.13
CA GLU A 31 0.27 -4.26 7.41
C GLU A 31 0.02 -5.21 8.59
N ALA A 32 -0.82 -6.24 8.42
CA ALA A 32 -1.10 -7.23 9.46
C ALA A 32 0.03 -8.26 9.66
N ASP A 33 0.83 -8.55 8.63
CA ASP A 33 1.84 -9.61 8.67
C ASP A 33 3.06 -9.22 9.53
N SER A 34 3.30 -9.96 10.62
CA SER A 34 4.42 -9.72 11.56
C SER A 34 5.80 -9.92 10.93
N ARG A 35 5.88 -10.68 9.83
CA ARG A 35 7.11 -10.91 9.05
C ARG A 35 7.49 -9.70 8.21
N VAL A 36 6.53 -8.81 7.92
CA VAL A 36 6.74 -7.60 7.13
C VAL A 36 7.12 -6.45 8.07
N GLY A 37 8.25 -5.82 7.78
CA GLY A 37 8.76 -4.66 8.51
C GLY A 37 8.45 -3.34 7.81
N LYS A 38 8.40 -3.33 6.48
CA LYS A 38 8.19 -2.12 5.68
C LYS A 38 7.58 -2.43 4.32
N VAL A 39 6.73 -1.53 3.84
CA VAL A 39 6.17 -1.55 2.49
C VAL A 39 6.53 -0.24 1.79
N HIS A 40 7.14 -0.32 0.62
CA HIS A 40 7.33 0.80 -0.29
C HIS A 40 6.19 0.76 -1.32
N LEU A 41 5.27 1.71 -1.23
CA LEU A 41 4.13 1.82 -2.15
C LEU A 41 4.46 2.79 -3.27
N VAL A 42 4.34 2.32 -4.51
CA VAL A 42 4.50 3.14 -5.72
C VAL A 42 3.22 3.01 -6.55
N ILE A 43 2.67 4.13 -7.00
CA ILE A 43 1.40 4.15 -7.73
C ILE A 43 1.57 5.00 -8.98
N SER A 44 1.27 4.44 -10.15
CA SER A 44 1.30 5.21 -11.40
C SER A 44 0.19 6.26 -11.42
N GLY A 45 0.33 7.28 -12.29
CA GLY A 45 -0.74 8.28 -12.48
C GLY A 45 -2.08 7.64 -12.89
N SER A 46 -2.05 6.57 -13.70
CA SER A 46 -3.24 5.80 -14.05
C SER A 46 -3.79 4.98 -12.88
N GLY A 47 -2.94 4.42 -12.00
CA GLY A 47 -3.37 3.75 -10.78
C GLY A 47 -4.07 4.69 -9.80
N LEU A 48 -3.60 5.94 -9.68
CA LEU A 48 -4.28 6.97 -8.88
C LEU A 48 -5.68 7.29 -9.41
N LYS A 49 -5.90 7.24 -10.73
CA LYS A 49 -7.23 7.42 -11.34
C LYS A 49 -8.16 6.27 -10.97
N VAL A 50 -7.71 5.02 -11.16
CA VAL A 50 -8.51 3.83 -10.82
C VAL A 50 -8.85 3.78 -9.33
N LEU A 51 -7.92 4.14 -8.43
CA LEU A 51 -8.20 4.24 -6.98
C LEU A 51 -9.30 5.27 -6.65
N ARG A 52 -9.35 6.38 -7.39
CA ARG A 52 -10.41 7.38 -7.22
C ARG A 52 -11.76 6.87 -7.73
N GLU A 53 -11.76 6.27 -8.91
CA GLU A 53 -12.98 5.82 -9.60
C GLU A 53 -13.62 4.61 -8.92
N GLU A 54 -12.83 3.60 -8.53
CA GLU A 54 -13.37 2.35 -7.98
C GLU A 54 -13.59 2.40 -6.46
N LEU A 55 -12.79 3.19 -5.72
CA LEU A 55 -12.84 3.22 -4.25
C LEU A 55 -13.23 4.59 -3.66
N GLY A 56 -13.49 5.60 -4.49
CA GLY A 56 -13.86 6.95 -4.04
C GLY A 56 -12.75 7.64 -3.25
N LEU A 57 -11.47 7.27 -3.44
CA LEU A 57 -10.37 7.79 -2.63
C LEU A 57 -9.90 9.16 -3.10
N ASP A 58 -9.80 10.10 -2.15
CA ASP A 58 -9.06 11.34 -2.36
C ASP A 58 -7.54 11.12 -2.23
N VAL A 59 -6.88 10.91 -3.37
CA VAL A 59 -5.43 10.72 -3.46
C VAL A 59 -4.67 12.01 -3.86
N SER A 60 -5.23 13.19 -3.56
CA SER A 60 -4.60 14.48 -3.90
C SER A 60 -3.34 14.80 -3.08
N LYS A 61 -3.22 14.25 -1.87
CA LYS A 61 -2.11 14.52 -0.95
C LYS A 61 -1.33 13.26 -0.61
N SER A 62 -0.06 13.22 -1.01
CA SER A 62 0.86 12.08 -0.86
C SER A 62 0.94 11.52 0.57
N ALA A 63 0.97 12.39 1.58
CA ALA A 63 1.17 12.01 2.98
C ALA A 63 0.09 11.05 3.53
N GLY A 64 -1.14 11.07 2.98
CA GLY A 64 -2.21 10.20 3.45
C GLY A 64 -2.63 9.13 2.45
N ILE A 65 -1.86 8.93 1.37
CA ILE A 65 -2.14 7.86 0.39
C ILE A 65 -2.08 6.47 1.04
N PRO A 66 -1.06 6.10 1.84
CA PRO A 66 -0.99 4.77 2.45
C PRO A 66 -2.23 4.41 3.26
N SER A 67 -2.67 5.30 4.14
CA SER A 67 -3.85 5.07 4.99
C SER A 67 -5.15 5.01 4.19
N ARG A 68 -5.30 5.84 3.15
CA ARG A 68 -6.50 5.84 2.31
C ARG A 68 -6.63 4.57 1.48
N VAL A 69 -5.54 4.13 0.85
CA VAL A 69 -5.52 2.89 0.06
C VAL A 69 -5.77 1.69 0.98
N ALA A 70 -5.07 1.62 2.13
CA ALA A 70 -5.30 0.56 3.12
C ALA A 70 -6.70 0.60 3.75
N GLY A 71 -7.40 1.74 3.71
CA GLY A 71 -8.69 1.93 4.38
C GLY A 71 -8.57 1.98 5.90
N GLY A 72 -7.43 2.43 6.43
CA GLY A 72 -7.13 2.41 7.86
C GLY A 72 -5.69 2.79 8.18
N ARG A 73 -5.19 2.37 9.34
CA ARG A 73 -3.80 2.62 9.75
C ARG A 73 -2.83 1.83 8.85
N ALA A 74 -1.86 2.51 8.26
CA ALA A 74 -0.79 1.93 7.45
C ALA A 74 0.58 2.33 8.04
N ALA A 75 1.01 1.63 9.08
CA ALA A 75 2.18 2.02 9.87
C ALA A 75 3.51 1.57 9.25
N LYS A 76 3.49 0.50 8.44
CA LYS A 76 4.65 -0.06 7.76
C LYS A 76 4.83 0.52 6.36
N THR A 77 3.80 1.15 5.80
CA THR A 77 3.75 1.59 4.41
C THR A 77 4.21 3.04 4.24
N VAL A 78 5.17 3.24 3.35
CA VAL A 78 5.66 4.55 2.91
C VAL A 78 5.35 4.69 1.42
N TYR A 79 4.67 5.77 1.05
CA TYR A 79 4.43 6.09 -0.36
C TYR A 79 5.64 6.81 -0.97
N GLN A 80 6.10 6.34 -2.13
CA GLN A 80 7.21 6.92 -2.88
C GLN A 80 6.73 7.32 -4.29
N LEU A 81 7.03 8.56 -4.65
CA LEU A 81 6.79 9.16 -5.97
C LEU A 81 8.10 9.18 -6.74
#